data_AF-A0A6J7BAU4-F1
#
_entry.id   AF-A0A6J7BAU4-F1
#
_cell.length_a   1.000
_cell.length_b   1.000
_cell.length_c   1.000
_cell.angle_alpha   90.00
_cell.angle_beta   90.00
_cell.angle_gamma   90.00
#
_symmetry.space_group_name_H-M   'P 1'
#
loop_
_entity.id
_entity.type
_entity.pdbx_description
1 polymer ?
#
loop_
_entity_poly.entity_id
_entity_poly.type
_entity_poly.pdbx_seq_one_letter_code
_entity_poly.pdbx_strand_id
1 'polypeptide(L)'
;MADFAARVSQGHIGRARYLAKNEAVRNTRTTIMKLPLTLKSISSAFAAAQTLVDLATDQANESAEERNQIELDDLSLAYGKGATGRGMATGGAKAIKELEKEQKTRSTRMVRDGLDAALLDIATFYRDIMMVQAGANDGLINKELENQITTYAANTKPHTTINKINAIMAARTNLGHNAAPLLTVEALMCVLAR
;
A
#
# COMPACT_ATOMS: atom_id res chain seq x y z
N MET A 1 16.36 0.59 -14.07
CA MET A 1 14.92 0.84 -13.84
C MET A 1 14.04 -0.33 -14.29
N ALA A 2 14.09 -0.78 -15.55
CA ALA A 2 13.24 -1.88 -16.04
C ALA A 2 13.38 -3.18 -15.22
N ASP A 3 14.62 -3.58 -14.94
CA ASP A 3 14.94 -4.76 -14.15
C ASP A 3 14.42 -4.68 -12.69
N PHE A 4 14.57 -3.53 -12.03
CA PHE A 4 13.96 -3.25 -10.72
C PHE A 4 12.43 -3.40 -10.76
N ALA A 5 11.78 -2.73 -11.71
CA ALA A 5 10.32 -2.76 -11.82
C ALA A 5 9.81 -4.18 -12.14
N ALA A 6 10.52 -4.94 -12.96
CA ALA A 6 10.19 -6.32 -13.27
C ALA A 6 10.28 -7.22 -12.03
N ARG A 7 11.37 -7.14 -11.27
CA ARG A 7 11.51 -7.90 -10.01
C ARG A 7 10.43 -7.50 -9.02
N VAL A 8 10.33 -6.24 -8.65
CA VAL A 8 9.47 -5.78 -7.55
C VAL A 8 7.98 -5.95 -7.86
N SER A 9 7.59 -5.91 -9.14
CA SER A 9 6.18 -6.12 -9.52
C SER A 9 5.74 -7.58 -9.52
N GLN A 10 6.67 -8.54 -9.47
CA GLN A 10 6.38 -9.98 -9.45
C GLN A 10 5.38 -10.41 -10.54
N GLY A 11 5.53 -9.89 -11.76
CA GLY A 11 4.68 -10.21 -12.91
C GLY A 11 3.44 -9.32 -13.07
N HIS A 12 3.16 -8.43 -12.13
CA HIS A 12 2.04 -7.50 -12.25
C HIS A 12 2.38 -6.30 -13.15
N ILE A 13 1.97 -6.37 -14.43
CA ILE A 13 2.30 -5.36 -15.46
C ILE A 13 1.89 -3.93 -15.05
N GLY A 14 0.68 -3.75 -14.49
CA GLY A 14 0.21 -2.45 -14.02
C GLY A 14 1.13 -1.82 -12.97
N ARG A 15 1.43 -2.58 -11.90
CA ARG A 15 2.38 -2.21 -10.85
C ARG A 15 3.79 -1.95 -11.39
N ALA A 16 4.28 -2.78 -12.33
CA ALA A 16 5.58 -2.57 -12.96
C ALA A 16 5.64 -1.20 -13.66
N ARG A 17 4.64 -0.90 -14.48
CA ARG A 17 4.53 0.39 -15.19
C ARG A 17 4.42 1.56 -14.21
N TYR A 18 3.67 1.39 -13.13
CA TYR A 18 3.48 2.42 -12.12
C TYR A 18 4.79 2.72 -11.37
N LEU A 19 5.48 1.69 -10.87
CA LEU A 19 6.79 1.81 -10.22
C LEU A 19 7.86 2.39 -11.14
N ALA A 20 7.84 2.06 -12.42
CA ALA A 20 8.82 2.59 -13.38
C ALA A 20 8.66 4.10 -13.60
N LYS A 21 7.43 4.62 -13.55
CA LYS A 21 7.12 6.02 -13.88
C LYS A 21 6.98 6.95 -12.67
N ASN A 22 6.66 6.41 -11.51
CA ASN A 22 6.34 7.22 -10.33
C ASN A 22 7.43 7.06 -9.25
N GLU A 23 8.17 8.14 -8.98
CA GLU A 23 9.22 8.16 -7.97
C GLU A 23 8.67 8.17 -6.54
N ALA A 24 7.61 8.93 -6.27
CA ALA A 24 6.98 8.97 -4.96
C ALA A 24 6.57 7.56 -4.51
N VAL A 25 6.00 6.76 -5.42
CA VAL A 25 5.62 5.36 -5.14
C VAL A 25 6.83 4.48 -4.84
N ARG A 26 7.97 4.70 -5.49
CA ARG A 26 9.22 3.99 -5.16
C ARG A 26 9.75 4.39 -3.79
N ASN A 27 9.64 5.66 -3.42
CA ASN A 27 10.04 6.17 -2.11
C ASN A 27 9.15 5.61 -0.99
N THR A 28 7.83 5.66 -1.17
CA THR A 28 6.84 5.03 -0.28
C THR A 28 7.14 3.55 -0.08
N ARG A 29 7.37 2.81 -1.17
CA ARG A 29 7.78 1.41 -1.07
C ARG A 29 9.07 1.22 -0.29
N THR A 30 10.08 2.05 -0.53
CA THR A 30 11.37 1.98 0.19
C THR A 30 11.18 2.13 1.69
N THR A 31 10.26 3.02 2.12
CA THR A 31 9.88 3.17 3.53
C THR A 31 9.17 1.92 4.04
N ILE A 32 8.17 1.40 3.32
CA ILE A 32 7.42 0.18 3.69
C ILE A 32 8.37 -1.00 3.90
N MET A 33 9.32 -1.19 2.98
CA MET A 33 10.29 -2.30 3.02
C MET A 33 11.25 -2.23 4.22
N LYS A 34 11.39 -1.07 4.86
CA LYS A 34 12.20 -0.91 6.08
C LYS A 34 11.42 -1.19 7.36
N LEU A 35 10.08 -1.16 7.34
CA LEU A 35 9.24 -1.37 8.53
C LEU A 35 9.53 -2.69 9.24
N PRO A 36 9.70 -3.85 8.58
CA PRO A 36 10.00 -5.10 9.28
C PRO A 36 11.29 -5.04 10.12
N LEU A 37 12.24 -4.18 9.75
CA LEU A 37 13.53 -4.04 10.43
C LEU A 37 13.45 -3.16 11.69
N THR A 38 12.36 -2.41 11.87
CA THR A 38 12.18 -1.51 13.04
C THR A 38 11.44 -2.19 14.19
N LEU A 39 10.86 -3.38 13.97
CA LEU A 39 10.01 -4.09 14.92
C LEU A 39 10.84 -4.73 16.05
N LYS A 40 11.05 -3.98 17.14
CA LYS A 40 11.83 -4.41 18.32
C LYS A 40 11.01 -4.43 19.61
N SER A 41 9.81 -3.85 19.59
CA SER A 41 8.91 -3.74 20.73
C SER A 41 7.47 -3.59 20.28
N ILE A 42 6.53 -3.75 21.20
CA ILE A 42 5.11 -3.49 20.95
C ILE A 42 4.91 -2.05 20.47
N SER A 43 5.53 -1.07 21.12
CA SER A 43 5.44 0.34 20.71
C SER A 43 5.91 0.57 19.27
N SER A 44 7.03 -0.05 18.86
CA SER A 44 7.49 0.04 17.47
C SER A 44 6.54 -0.64 16.47
N ALA A 45 5.83 -1.69 16.89
CA ALA A 45 4.84 -2.37 16.06
C ALA A 45 3.61 -1.49 15.78
N PHE A 46 3.08 -0.82 16.80
CA PHE A 46 1.99 0.15 16.62
C PHE A 46 2.42 1.34 15.76
N ALA A 47 3.62 1.89 15.99
CA ALA A 47 4.15 2.99 15.17
C ALA A 47 4.34 2.58 13.69
N ALA A 48 4.86 1.37 13.44
CA ALA A 48 5.00 0.84 12.09
C ALA A 48 3.63 0.60 11.41
N ALA A 49 2.64 0.15 12.17
CA ALA A 49 1.28 -0.03 11.67
C ALA A 49 0.64 1.31 11.25
N GLN A 50 0.75 2.33 12.10
CA GLN A 50 0.28 3.67 11.79
C GLN A 50 0.96 4.22 10.54
N THR A 51 2.30 4.13 10.48
CA THR A 51 3.07 4.56 9.31
C THR A 51 2.60 3.87 8.02
N LEU A 52 2.30 2.57 8.07
CA LEU A 52 1.84 1.84 6.90
C LEU A 52 0.46 2.31 6.42
N VAL A 53 -0.46 2.58 7.35
CA VAL A 53 -1.81 3.07 7.05
C VAL A 53 -1.77 4.50 6.52
N ASP A 54 -0.95 5.36 7.09
CA ASP A 54 -0.77 6.74 6.64
C ASP A 54 -0.22 6.77 5.23
N LEU A 55 0.86 6.03 4.95
CA LEU A 55 1.45 5.94 3.61
C LEU A 55 0.45 5.44 2.55
N ALA A 56 -0.38 4.45 2.89
CA ALA A 56 -1.41 3.96 1.97
C ALA A 56 -2.54 4.98 1.76
N THR A 57 -2.88 5.74 2.81
CA THR A 57 -3.89 6.80 2.76
C THR A 57 -3.42 7.98 1.93
N ASP A 58 -2.21 8.46 2.17
CA ASP A 58 -1.59 9.56 1.44
C ASP A 58 -1.46 9.22 -0.03
N GLN A 59 -0.93 8.03 -0.37
CA GLN A 59 -0.81 7.59 -1.76
C GLN A 59 -2.17 7.47 -2.47
N ALA A 60 -3.22 7.03 -1.75
CA ALA A 60 -4.57 6.96 -2.31
C ALA A 60 -5.15 8.36 -2.56
N ASN A 61 -4.92 9.31 -1.65
CA ASN A 61 -5.38 10.69 -1.80
C ASN A 61 -4.65 11.41 -2.92
N GLU A 62 -3.31 11.34 -2.96
CA GLU A 62 -2.48 11.94 -4.01
C GLU A 62 -2.89 11.45 -5.41
N SER A 63 -3.17 10.15 -5.55
CA SER A 63 -3.58 9.57 -6.84
C SER A 63 -5.05 9.84 -7.22
N ALA A 64 -5.86 10.34 -6.28
CA ALA A 64 -7.26 10.68 -6.50
C ALA A 64 -7.49 12.18 -6.68
N GLU A 65 -6.68 13.04 -6.05
CA GLU A 65 -6.93 14.48 -5.91
C GLU A 65 -7.14 15.20 -7.25
N GLU A 66 -6.20 15.09 -8.18
CA GLU A 66 -6.30 15.74 -9.50
C GLU A 66 -7.55 15.26 -10.27
N ARG A 67 -7.81 13.95 -10.27
CA ARG A 67 -8.98 13.37 -10.95
C ARG A 67 -10.29 13.81 -10.33
N ASN A 68 -10.36 13.81 -9.00
CA ASN A 68 -11.56 14.21 -8.27
C ASN A 68 -11.89 15.68 -8.53
N GLN A 69 -10.87 16.54 -8.60
CA GLN A 69 -11.03 17.96 -8.89
C GLN A 69 -11.55 18.18 -10.32
N ILE A 70 -10.99 17.48 -11.31
CA ILE A 70 -11.45 17.54 -12.71
C ILE A 70 -12.91 17.07 -12.81
N GLU A 71 -13.25 15.92 -12.21
CA GLU A 71 -14.63 15.40 -12.19
C GLU A 71 -15.62 16.40 -11.56
N LEU A 72 -15.22 17.06 -10.48
CA LEU A 72 -16.04 18.07 -9.78
C LEU A 72 -16.26 19.31 -10.65
N ASP A 73 -15.22 19.82 -11.28
CA ASP A 73 -15.29 21.03 -12.11
C ASP A 73 -16.10 20.79 -13.39
N ASP A 74 -15.88 19.65 -14.05
CA ASP A 74 -16.65 19.25 -15.24
C ASP A 74 -18.14 19.11 -14.91
N LEU A 75 -18.47 18.43 -13.80
CA LEU A 75 -19.86 18.29 -13.36
C LEU A 75 -20.47 19.65 -13.01
N SER A 76 -19.71 20.50 -12.31
CA SER A 76 -20.19 21.82 -11.93
C SER A 76 -20.45 22.71 -13.15
N LEU A 77 -19.57 22.65 -14.15
CA LEU A 77 -19.72 23.36 -15.42
C LEU A 77 -20.95 22.87 -16.19
N ALA A 78 -21.17 21.55 -16.25
CA ALA A 78 -22.36 20.96 -16.88
C ALA A 78 -23.67 21.42 -16.23
N TYR A 79 -23.66 21.71 -14.92
CA TYR A 79 -24.79 22.28 -14.18
C TYR A 79 -24.82 23.81 -14.16
N GLY A 80 -23.97 24.49 -14.93
CA GLY A 80 -24.04 25.94 -15.14
C GLY A 80 -23.25 26.79 -14.14
N LYS A 81 -22.29 26.23 -13.40
CA LYS A 81 -21.31 27.04 -12.65
C LYS A 81 -20.58 27.98 -13.63
N GLY A 82 -20.77 29.29 -13.47
CA GLY A 82 -20.21 30.32 -14.37
C GLY A 82 -21.15 30.86 -15.44
N ALA A 83 -22.39 30.37 -15.55
CA ALA A 83 -23.39 30.94 -16.46
C ALA A 83 -23.88 32.31 -15.96
N THR A 84 -23.98 33.29 -16.86
CA THR A 84 -24.51 34.62 -16.54
C THR A 84 -26.04 34.57 -16.43
N GLY A 85 -26.58 34.82 -15.23
CA GLY A 85 -28.00 35.15 -15.02
C GLY A 85 -28.84 34.15 -14.21
N ARG A 86 -28.45 32.87 -14.09
CA ARG A 86 -29.01 31.92 -13.13
C ARG A 86 -27.86 31.07 -12.60
N GLY A 87 -27.73 30.97 -11.28
CA GLY A 87 -26.77 30.05 -10.65
C GLY A 87 -27.02 28.59 -11.06
N MET A 88 -26.33 27.66 -10.41
CA MET A 88 -26.39 26.22 -10.72
C MET A 88 -27.83 25.72 -10.96
N ALA A 89 -28.04 24.93 -12.02
CA ALA A 89 -29.34 24.38 -12.39
C ALA A 89 -29.94 23.50 -11.29
N THR A 90 -31.27 23.40 -11.23
CA THR A 90 -31.98 22.62 -10.22
C THR A 90 -31.51 21.16 -10.23
N GLY A 91 -31.04 20.68 -9.08
CA GLY A 91 -30.48 19.34 -8.92
C GLY A 91 -28.95 19.25 -8.94
N GLY A 92 -28.23 20.30 -9.35
CA GLY A 92 -26.76 20.30 -9.41
C GLY A 92 -26.10 20.06 -8.06
N ALA A 93 -26.60 20.68 -6.98
CA ALA A 93 -26.09 20.44 -5.63
C ALA A 93 -26.27 18.98 -5.17
N LYS A 94 -27.35 18.31 -5.60
CA LYS A 94 -27.57 16.88 -5.32
C LYS A 94 -26.61 16.00 -6.13
N ALA A 95 -26.37 16.35 -7.39
CA ALA A 95 -25.44 15.63 -8.27
C ALA A 95 -24.00 15.71 -7.74
N ILE A 96 -23.55 16.90 -7.32
CA ILE A 96 -22.24 17.10 -6.69
C ILE A 96 -22.09 16.24 -5.43
N LYS A 97 -23.11 16.23 -4.56
CA LYS A 97 -23.08 15.43 -3.34
C LYS A 97 -23.00 13.93 -3.60
N GLU A 98 -23.66 13.42 -4.66
CA GLU A 98 -23.54 12.01 -5.02
C GLU A 98 -22.15 11.69 -5.59
N LEU A 99 -21.59 12.59 -6.42
CA LEU A 99 -20.21 12.46 -6.90
C LEU A 99 -19.20 12.39 -5.76
N GLU A 100 -19.29 13.30 -4.78
CA GLU A 100 -18.42 13.29 -3.58
C GLU A 100 -18.52 11.97 -2.81
N LYS A 101 -19.73 11.40 -2.70
CA LYS A 101 -19.96 10.10 -2.05
C LYS A 101 -19.33 8.94 -2.84
N GLU A 102 -19.42 8.97 -4.17
CA GLU A 102 -18.73 8.01 -5.04
C GLU A 102 -17.20 8.13 -4.92
N GLN A 103 -16.68 9.35 -4.93
CA GLN A 103 -15.25 9.64 -4.74
C GLN A 103 -14.76 9.14 -3.38
N LYS A 104 -15.52 9.36 -2.30
CA LYS A 104 -15.21 8.83 -0.97
C LYS A 104 -15.18 7.30 -0.93
N THR A 105 -16.14 6.66 -1.60
CA THR A 105 -16.20 5.20 -1.71
C THR A 105 -15.00 4.66 -2.48
N ARG A 106 -14.60 5.35 -3.55
CA ARG A 106 -13.42 5.04 -4.37
C ARG A 106 -12.13 5.19 -3.58
N SER A 107 -11.95 6.31 -2.88
CA SER A 107 -10.80 6.56 -2.00
C SER A 107 -10.65 5.46 -0.94
N THR A 108 -11.74 5.09 -0.27
CA THR A 108 -11.73 3.99 0.71
C THR A 108 -11.22 2.67 0.11
N ARG A 109 -11.60 2.37 -1.13
CA ARG A 109 -11.14 1.18 -1.86
C ARG A 109 -9.66 1.28 -2.22
N MET A 110 -9.23 2.44 -2.70
CA MET A 110 -7.82 2.71 -3.05
C MET A 110 -6.88 2.58 -1.85
N VAL A 111 -7.29 3.04 -0.65
CA VAL A 111 -6.50 2.84 0.58
C VAL A 111 -6.32 1.35 0.88
N ARG A 112 -7.39 0.55 0.77
CA ARG A 112 -7.34 -0.90 1.01
C ARG A 112 -6.47 -1.62 -0.01
N ASP A 113 -6.58 -1.28 -1.29
CA ASP A 113 -5.75 -1.84 -2.34
C ASP A 113 -4.27 -1.47 -2.15
N GLY A 114 -4.00 -0.24 -1.73
CA GLY A 114 -2.67 0.24 -1.36
C GLY A 114 -2.07 -0.53 -0.17
N LEU A 115 -2.87 -0.77 0.87
CA LEU A 115 -2.49 -1.60 2.01
C LEU A 115 -2.21 -3.04 1.60
N ASP A 116 -3.06 -3.67 0.78
CA ASP A 116 -2.83 -5.03 0.30
C ASP A 116 -1.51 -5.14 -0.48
N ALA A 117 -1.25 -4.17 -1.36
CA ALA A 117 0.00 -4.08 -2.11
C ALA A 117 1.22 -3.91 -1.20
N ALA A 118 1.10 -3.10 -0.14
CA ALA A 118 2.16 -2.89 0.84
C ALA A 118 2.42 -4.15 1.70
N LEU A 119 1.36 -4.90 2.05
CA LEU A 119 1.49 -6.19 2.72
C LEU A 119 2.18 -7.22 1.83
N LEU A 120 1.88 -7.24 0.53
CA LEU A 120 2.61 -8.08 -0.43
C LEU A 120 4.08 -7.69 -0.54
N ASP A 121 4.42 -6.40 -0.53
CA ASP A 121 5.81 -5.96 -0.47
C ASP A 121 6.52 -6.51 0.77
N ILE A 122 5.92 -6.39 1.95
CA ILE A 122 6.46 -6.97 3.19
C ILE A 122 6.57 -8.51 3.08
N ALA A 123 5.61 -9.17 2.43
CA ALA A 123 5.71 -10.61 2.19
C ALA A 123 6.90 -10.98 1.29
N THR A 124 7.24 -10.15 0.29
CA THR A 124 8.44 -10.37 -0.54
C THR A 124 9.74 -10.30 0.26
N PHE A 125 9.80 -9.44 1.30
CA PHE A 125 10.94 -9.38 2.21
C PHE A 125 11.14 -10.71 2.95
N TYR A 126 10.08 -11.25 3.55
CA TYR A 126 10.16 -12.55 4.25
C TYR A 126 10.37 -13.72 3.29
N ARG A 127 9.85 -13.64 2.06
CA ARG A 127 10.13 -14.63 1.01
C ARG A 127 11.61 -14.65 0.66
N ASP A 128 12.25 -13.49 0.51
CA ASP A 128 13.67 -13.40 0.22
C ASP A 128 14.53 -13.92 1.39
N ILE A 129 14.13 -13.65 2.65
CA ILE A 129 14.75 -14.26 3.83
C ILE A 129 14.67 -15.79 3.75
N MET A 130 13.50 -16.34 3.42
CA MET A 130 13.31 -17.78 3.28
C MET A 130 14.17 -18.37 2.17
N MET A 131 14.36 -17.65 1.05
CA MET A 131 15.25 -18.08 -0.04
C MET A 131 16.71 -18.16 0.43
N VAL A 132 17.18 -17.17 1.20
CA VAL A 132 18.53 -17.20 1.79
C VAL A 132 18.67 -18.35 2.79
N GLN A 133 17.67 -18.58 3.65
CA GLN A 133 17.66 -19.70 4.59
C GLN A 133 17.68 -21.07 3.90
N ALA A 134 17.17 -21.17 2.68
CA ALA A 134 17.20 -22.36 1.85
C ALA A 134 18.48 -22.49 0.99
N GLY A 135 19.40 -21.52 1.05
CA GLY A 135 20.64 -21.50 0.27
C GLY A 135 20.49 -21.06 -1.19
N ALA A 136 19.37 -20.42 -1.55
CA ALA A 136 19.05 -20.03 -2.92
C ALA A 136 19.10 -18.50 -3.11
N ASN A 137 20.31 -17.93 -3.14
CA ASN A 137 20.52 -16.47 -3.10
C ASN A 137 20.36 -15.75 -4.46
N ASP A 138 20.36 -16.48 -5.58
CA ASP A 138 20.36 -15.84 -6.91
C ASP A 138 19.01 -15.19 -7.29
N GLY A 139 17.94 -15.54 -6.57
CA GLY A 139 16.55 -15.20 -6.88
C GLY A 139 15.92 -14.10 -6.03
N LEU A 140 16.71 -13.28 -5.32
CA LEU A 140 16.16 -12.23 -4.45
C LEU A 140 15.40 -11.15 -5.25
N ILE A 141 14.19 -10.85 -4.79
CA ILE A 141 13.36 -9.78 -5.34
C ILE A 141 13.96 -8.43 -4.96
N ASN A 142 14.27 -8.28 -3.67
CA ASN A 142 14.67 -7.05 -3.02
C ASN A 142 16.20 -6.98 -2.87
N LYS A 143 16.91 -7.03 -4.01
CA LYS A 143 18.38 -7.02 -4.07
C LYS A 143 19.00 -5.82 -3.35
N GLU A 144 18.29 -4.71 -3.33
CA GLU A 144 18.73 -3.47 -2.67
C GLU A 144 18.79 -3.62 -1.14
N LEU A 145 18.17 -4.67 -0.58
CA LEU A 145 18.15 -5.01 0.84
C LEU A 145 18.88 -6.32 1.16
N GLU A 146 19.72 -6.82 0.25
CA GLU A 146 20.39 -8.11 0.38
C GLU A 146 21.16 -8.26 1.71
N ASN A 147 21.90 -7.23 2.12
CA ASN A 147 22.64 -7.25 3.39
C ASN A 147 21.71 -7.39 4.61
N GLN A 148 20.59 -6.66 4.61
CA GLN A 148 19.61 -6.71 5.68
C GLN A 148 18.89 -8.07 5.69
N ILE A 149 18.54 -8.59 4.52
CA ILE A 149 17.90 -9.90 4.34
C ILE A 149 18.81 -11.01 4.85
N THR A 150 20.08 -11.03 4.44
CA THR A 150 21.06 -12.04 4.86
C THR A 150 21.31 -11.98 6.37
N THR A 151 21.42 -10.78 6.93
CA THR A 151 21.56 -10.59 8.38
C THR A 151 20.32 -11.10 9.13
N TYR A 152 19.12 -10.81 8.63
CA TYR A 152 17.87 -11.27 9.24
C TYR A 152 17.75 -12.80 9.16
N ALA A 153 18.10 -13.39 8.02
CA ALA A 153 18.10 -14.82 7.76
C ALA A 153 19.01 -15.58 8.73
N ALA A 154 20.21 -15.05 9.00
CA ALA A 154 21.17 -15.65 9.93
C ALA A 154 20.67 -15.65 11.40
N ASN A 155 19.82 -14.68 11.77
CA ASN A 155 19.35 -14.49 13.14
C ASN A 155 17.93 -15.04 13.40
N THR A 156 17.28 -15.60 12.38
CA THR A 156 15.89 -16.07 12.46
C THR A 156 15.78 -17.53 12.03
N LYS A 157 14.90 -18.29 12.67
CA LYS A 157 14.63 -19.69 12.28
C LYS A 157 13.64 -19.74 11.09
N PRO A 158 13.78 -20.68 10.14
CA PRO A 158 12.87 -20.80 9.00
C PRO A 158 11.38 -20.88 9.38
N HIS A 159 11.04 -21.63 10.42
CA HIS A 159 9.67 -21.72 10.93
C HIS A 159 9.09 -20.37 11.35
N THR A 160 9.91 -19.49 11.96
CA THR A 160 9.50 -18.13 12.31
C THR A 160 9.22 -17.29 11.07
N THR A 161 10.07 -17.38 10.04
CA THR A 161 9.86 -16.70 8.74
C THR A 161 8.52 -17.13 8.11
N ILE A 162 8.24 -18.43 8.10
CA ILE A 162 6.97 -18.98 7.56
C ILE A 162 5.77 -18.45 8.34
N ASN A 163 5.84 -18.43 9.68
CA ASN A 163 4.76 -17.89 10.51
C ASN A 163 4.48 -16.41 10.21
N LYS A 164 5.53 -15.62 9.94
CA LYS A 164 5.40 -14.21 9.55
C LYS A 164 4.71 -14.07 8.18
N ILE A 165 5.07 -14.89 7.21
CA ILE A 165 4.38 -14.94 5.90
C ILE A 165 2.90 -15.30 6.07
N ASN A 166 2.60 -16.34 6.85
CA ASN A 166 1.23 -16.76 7.13
C ASN A 166 0.40 -15.66 7.80
N ALA A 167 0.98 -14.95 8.77
CA ALA A 167 0.33 -13.83 9.43
C ALA A 167 0.00 -12.69 8.43
N ILE A 168 0.90 -12.39 7.50
CA ILE A 168 0.65 -11.39 6.45
C ILE A 168 -0.49 -11.86 5.56
N MET A 169 -0.51 -13.12 5.13
CA MET A 169 -1.60 -13.65 4.30
C MET A 169 -2.95 -13.62 5.03
N ALA A 170 -2.98 -13.94 6.33
CA ALA A 170 -4.18 -13.82 7.14
C ALA A 170 -4.67 -12.36 7.26
N ALA A 171 -3.76 -11.41 7.46
CA ALA A 171 -4.10 -9.98 7.50
C ALA A 171 -4.70 -9.51 6.16
N ARG A 172 -4.15 -9.94 5.03
CA ARG A 172 -4.69 -9.65 3.69
C ARG A 172 -6.12 -10.18 3.53
N THR A 173 -6.37 -11.44 3.91
CA THR A 173 -7.72 -12.02 3.91
C THR A 173 -8.69 -11.20 4.77
N ASN A 174 -8.27 -10.79 5.97
CA ASN A 174 -9.11 -9.97 6.85
C ASN A 174 -9.44 -8.60 6.25
N LEU A 175 -8.47 -7.94 5.60
CA LEU A 175 -8.71 -6.69 4.87
C LEU A 175 -9.70 -6.89 3.72
N GLY A 176 -9.60 -8.01 2.99
CA GLY A 176 -10.55 -8.41 1.97
C GLY A 176 -11.98 -8.63 2.50
N HIS A 177 -12.11 -8.98 3.77
CA HIS A 177 -13.39 -9.10 4.49
C HIS A 177 -13.81 -7.82 5.23
N ASN A 178 -13.28 -6.65 4.84
CA ASN A 178 -13.62 -5.34 5.40
C ASN A 178 -13.28 -5.16 6.89
N ALA A 179 -12.29 -5.89 7.42
CA ALA A 179 -11.78 -5.60 8.75
C ALA A 179 -11.25 -4.15 8.85
N ALA A 180 -11.26 -3.60 10.08
CA ALA A 180 -10.74 -2.26 10.35
C ALA A 180 -9.23 -2.21 9.99
N PRO A 181 -8.79 -1.35 9.06
CA PRO A 181 -7.43 -1.41 8.52
C PRO A 181 -6.33 -1.26 9.59
N LEU A 182 -6.40 -0.21 10.40
CA LEU A 182 -5.38 0.06 11.42
C LEU A 182 -5.25 -1.08 12.41
N LEU A 183 -6.36 -1.52 13.00
CA LEU A 183 -6.37 -2.64 13.95
C LEU A 183 -5.81 -3.94 13.34
N THR A 184 -6.14 -4.22 12.07
CA THR A 184 -5.63 -5.41 11.36
C THR A 184 -4.12 -5.34 11.19
N VAL A 185 -3.60 -4.17 10.82
CA VAL A 185 -2.16 -3.96 10.64
C VAL A 185 -1.43 -3.94 11.99
N GLU A 186 -2.00 -3.35 13.04
CA GLU A 186 -1.43 -3.40 14.40
C GLU A 186 -1.27 -4.83 14.90
N ALA A 187 -2.32 -5.65 14.74
CA ALA A 187 -2.28 -7.06 15.09
C ALA A 187 -1.19 -7.81 14.31
N LEU A 188 -1.08 -7.54 13.00
CA LEU A 188 -0.02 -8.10 12.16
C LEU A 188 1.37 -7.69 12.64
N MET A 189 1.62 -6.38 12.83
CA MET A 189 2.93 -5.88 13.25
C MET A 189 3.34 -6.44 14.61
N CYS A 190 2.39 -6.67 15.52
CA CYS A 190 2.65 -7.32 16.80
C CYS A 190 3.03 -8.81 16.67
N VAL A 191 2.60 -9.50 15.61
CA VAL A 191 3.08 -10.86 15.28
C VAL A 191 4.45 -10.80 14.62
N LEU A 192 4.67 -9.85 13.72
CA LEU A 192 5.95 -9.66 13.03
C LEU A 192 7.08 -9.22 13.97
N ALA A 193 6.77 -8.57 15.10
CA ALA A 193 7.74 -8.16 16.12
C ALA A 193 8.23 -9.30 17.03
N ARG A 194 7.64 -10.49 16.94
CA ARG A 194 8.00 -11.67 17.73
C ARG A 194 9.00 -12.58 17.03
#